data_AF-A0A7S0AD29-F1
#
_entry.id   AF-A0A7S0AD29-F1
#
_cell.length_a   1.000
_cell.length_b   1.000
_cell.length_c   1.000
_cell.angle_alpha   90.00
_cell.angle_beta   90.00
_cell.angle_gamma   90.00
#
_symmetry.space_group_name_H-M   'P 1'
#
loop_
_entity.id
_entity.type
_entity.pdbx_description
1 polymer ?
#
loop_
_entity_poly.entity_id
_entity_poly.type
_entity_poly.pdbx_seq_one_letter_code
_entity_poly.pdbx_strand_id
1 'polypeptide(L)'
;NPYFWSDLFPEMYDISDKTKFPAVFQSNHAAPLLAGPLKDDWTKLCPLEWTLEERKEKCISSQEAIYGTEVLNRLEAIKMAVDPGFMFNCYGCIGNNLDLAKESEIQSDESPVNEKSGASFASTYAAAISATMLYLFFSLS
;
A
#
# COMPACT_ATOMS: atom_id res chain seq x y z
N ASN A 1 -15.28 14.71 -7.74
CA ASN A 1 -15.81 15.77 -8.61
C ASN A 1 -15.38 15.47 -10.04
N PRO A 2 -16.27 14.97 -10.91
CA PRO A 2 -15.90 14.59 -12.29
C PRO A 2 -15.38 15.78 -13.10
N TYR A 3 -15.99 16.95 -12.93
CA TYR A 3 -15.63 18.20 -13.63
C TYR A 3 -14.15 18.60 -13.45
N PHE A 4 -13.60 18.37 -12.25
CA PHE A 4 -12.19 18.67 -12.01
C PHE A 4 -11.27 17.86 -12.94
N TRP A 5 -11.52 16.56 -13.11
CA TRP A 5 -10.63 15.71 -13.89
C TRP A 5 -10.86 15.81 -15.40
N SER A 6 -12.12 15.95 -15.82
CA SER A 6 -12.45 16.01 -17.25
C SER A 6 -12.08 17.34 -17.90
N ASP A 7 -12.32 18.45 -17.20
CA ASP A 7 -12.29 19.78 -17.81
C ASP A 7 -11.18 20.65 -17.24
N LEU A 8 -11.09 20.79 -15.91
CA LEU A 8 -10.12 21.70 -15.29
C LEU A 8 -8.69 21.14 -15.29
N PHE A 9 -8.52 19.85 -15.04
CA PHE A 9 -7.20 19.24 -14.90
C PHE A 9 -6.36 19.36 -16.18
N PRO A 10 -6.88 19.08 -17.39
CA PRO A 10 -6.16 19.31 -18.64
C PRO A 10 -5.88 20.80 -18.95
N GLU A 11 -6.68 21.73 -18.42
CA GLU A 11 -6.44 23.18 -18.57
C GLU A 11 -5.34 23.69 -17.62
N MET A 12 -5.25 23.11 -16.43
CA MET A 12 -4.33 23.54 -15.37
C MET A 12 -2.95 22.90 -15.47
N TYR A 13 -2.84 21.70 -16.04
CA TYR A 13 -1.61 20.91 -16.06
C TYR A 13 -1.27 20.43 -17.48
N ASP A 14 0.03 20.39 -17.79
CA ASP A 14 0.51 19.73 -18.99
C ASP A 14 0.42 18.21 -18.82
N ILE A 15 -0.53 17.61 -19.53
CA ILE A 15 -0.77 16.16 -19.53
C ILE A 15 -0.35 15.50 -20.84
N SER A 16 0.47 16.17 -21.65
CA SER A 16 0.97 15.63 -22.92
C SER A 16 1.88 14.42 -22.70
N ASP A 17 2.72 14.48 -21.66
CA ASP A 17 3.56 13.38 -21.21
C ASP A 17 2.82 12.52 -20.17
N LYS A 18 2.23 11.41 -20.62
CA LYS A 18 1.50 10.46 -19.76
C LYS A 18 2.38 9.68 -18.77
N THR A 19 3.69 9.92 -18.75
CA THR A 19 4.59 9.33 -17.76
C THR A 19 4.89 10.27 -16.60
N LYS A 20 4.51 11.56 -16.70
CA LYS A 20 4.83 12.61 -15.73
C LYS A 20 3.59 13.16 -15.06
N PHE A 21 2.90 12.33 -14.29
CA PHE A 21 1.73 12.78 -13.55
C PHE A 21 2.11 13.91 -12.57
N PRO A 22 1.39 15.05 -12.57
CA PRO A 22 1.69 16.21 -11.73
C PRO A 22 1.18 16.05 -10.29
N ALA A 23 1.75 16.83 -9.37
CA ALA A 23 1.21 16.96 -8.01
C ALA A 23 -0.12 17.73 -8.02
N VAL A 24 -1.18 17.14 -7.48
CA VAL A 24 -2.55 17.70 -7.51
C VAL A 24 -3.19 17.80 -6.13
N PHE A 25 -2.73 17.01 -5.17
CA PHE A 25 -3.22 17.03 -3.80
C PHE A 25 -2.18 17.61 -2.84
N GLN A 26 -2.66 18.35 -1.85
CA GLN A 26 -1.82 18.78 -0.74
C GLN A 26 -1.72 17.65 0.30
N SER A 27 -0.51 17.41 0.82
CA SER A 27 -0.22 16.32 1.76
C SER A 27 -1.03 16.37 3.07
N ASN A 28 -1.40 17.55 3.56
CA ASN A 28 -2.25 17.73 4.74
C ASN A 28 -3.70 17.24 4.53
N HIS A 29 -4.14 17.05 3.29
CA HIS A 29 -5.46 16.56 2.91
C HIS A 29 -5.43 15.10 2.46
N ALA A 30 -4.34 14.38 2.74
CA ALA A 30 -4.23 12.95 2.47
C ALA A 30 -5.20 12.15 3.35
N ALA A 31 -6.17 11.49 2.73
CA ALA A 31 -7.04 10.51 3.39
C ALA A 31 -6.55 9.08 3.10
N PRO A 32 -6.81 8.10 3.97
CA PRO A 32 -6.31 6.72 3.80
C PRO A 32 -6.72 6.04 2.48
N LEU A 33 -7.84 6.45 1.89
CA LEU A 33 -8.39 5.91 0.64
C LEU A 33 -8.26 6.88 -0.55
N LEU A 34 -7.46 7.94 -0.39
CA LEU A 34 -7.22 8.91 -1.45
C LEU A 34 -6.51 8.23 -2.61
N ALA A 35 -7.06 8.35 -3.81
CA ALA A 35 -6.39 7.99 -5.05
C ALA A 35 -6.56 9.14 -6.03
N GLY A 36 -5.62 9.25 -6.97
CA GLY A 36 -5.78 10.13 -8.13
C GLY A 36 -6.76 9.54 -9.15
N PRO A 37 -6.68 9.97 -10.43
CA PRO A 37 -7.51 9.44 -11.50
C PRO A 37 -7.03 8.04 -11.94
N LEU A 38 -7.64 7.46 -12.97
CA LEU A 38 -7.14 6.23 -13.59
C LEU A 38 -5.73 6.45 -14.16
N LYS A 39 -4.86 5.44 -14.09
CA LYS A 39 -3.48 5.52 -14.65
C LYS A 39 -3.50 5.72 -16.17
N ASP A 40 -4.39 5.01 -16.86
CA ASP A 40 -4.48 5.00 -18.32
C ASP A 40 -5.26 6.19 -18.88
N ASP A 41 -6.06 6.86 -18.03
CA ASP A 41 -6.86 8.02 -18.41
C ASP A 41 -7.01 8.99 -17.23
N TRP A 42 -6.12 9.98 -17.18
CA TRP A 42 -6.08 10.95 -16.08
C TRP A 42 -7.31 11.87 -16.01
N THR A 43 -8.17 11.83 -17.02
CA THR A 43 -9.42 12.61 -17.05
C THR A 43 -10.59 11.88 -16.38
N LYS A 44 -10.39 10.60 -16.02
CA LYS A 44 -11.40 9.76 -15.38
C LYS A 44 -11.07 9.53 -13.91
N LEU A 45 -12.07 9.74 -13.07
CA LEU A 45 -12.00 9.42 -11.64
C LEU A 45 -11.67 7.95 -11.42
N CYS A 46 -10.91 7.67 -10.36
CA CYS A 46 -10.79 6.32 -9.82
C CYS A 46 -12.14 5.87 -9.23
N PRO A 47 -12.74 4.77 -9.71
CA PRO A 47 -14.03 4.30 -9.22
C PRO A 47 -13.99 3.91 -7.74
N LEU A 48 -15.05 4.23 -7.00
CA LEU A 48 -15.12 4.05 -5.55
C LEU A 48 -15.64 2.66 -5.15
N GLU A 49 -16.35 2.01 -6.06
CA GLU A 49 -16.91 0.67 -5.94
C GLU A 49 -15.88 -0.44 -6.16
N TRP A 50 -14.72 -0.10 -6.73
CA TRP A 50 -13.60 -1.02 -6.91
C TRP A 50 -12.96 -1.38 -5.57
N THR A 51 -12.39 -2.59 -5.49
CA THR A 51 -11.64 -3.00 -4.30
C THR A 51 -10.38 -2.14 -4.12
N LEU A 52 -9.79 -2.18 -2.92
CA LEU A 52 -8.56 -1.43 -2.65
C LEU A 52 -7.40 -1.88 -3.54
N GLU A 53 -7.34 -3.18 -3.83
CA GLU A 53 -6.33 -3.80 -4.70
C GLU A 53 -6.50 -3.33 -6.14
N GLU A 54 -7.73 -3.35 -6.66
CA GLU A 54 -8.04 -2.86 -8.00
C GLU A 54 -7.69 -1.37 -8.15
N ARG A 55 -7.98 -0.57 -7.12
CA ARG A 55 -7.64 0.85 -7.12
C ARG A 55 -6.13 1.09 -7.02
N LYS A 56 -5.40 0.30 -6.22
CA LYS A 56 -3.92 0.35 -6.14
C LYS A 56 -3.29 0.02 -7.49
N GLU A 57 -3.86 -0.94 -8.21
CA GLU A 57 -3.36 -1.38 -9.51
C GLU A 57 -3.67 -0.34 -10.61
N LYS A 58 -4.91 0.13 -10.70
CA LYS A 58 -5.43 0.86 -11.88
C LYS A 58 -5.51 2.37 -11.71
N CYS A 59 -5.37 2.91 -10.50
CA CYS A 59 -5.45 4.34 -10.24
C CYS A 59 -4.10 4.92 -9.81
N ILE A 60 -3.88 6.19 -10.12
CA ILE A 60 -2.74 6.95 -9.62
C ILE A 60 -2.72 6.87 -8.09
N SER A 61 -1.58 6.47 -7.53
CA SER A 61 -1.43 6.27 -6.09
C SER A 61 -1.58 7.58 -5.32
N SER A 62 -1.86 7.49 -4.01
CA SER A 62 -1.94 8.69 -3.15
C SER A 62 -0.65 9.50 -3.19
N GLN A 63 0.51 8.85 -3.23
CA GLN A 63 1.80 9.55 -3.25
C GLN A 63 2.07 10.23 -4.59
N GLU A 64 1.80 9.56 -5.72
CA GLU A 64 1.89 10.20 -7.04
C GLU A 64 0.95 11.40 -7.12
N ALA A 65 -0.24 11.30 -6.54
CA ALA A 65 -1.19 12.42 -6.53
C ALA A 65 -0.75 13.59 -5.61
N ILE A 66 -0.01 13.32 -4.54
CA ILE A 66 0.49 14.35 -3.61
C ILE A 66 1.77 15.01 -4.12
N TYR A 67 2.72 14.21 -4.60
CA TYR A 67 4.07 14.69 -4.95
C TYR A 67 4.27 14.85 -6.46
N GLY A 68 3.44 14.23 -7.29
CA GLY A 68 3.76 14.01 -8.69
C GLY A 68 4.82 12.92 -8.86
N THR A 69 4.84 12.29 -10.02
CA THR A 69 5.75 11.17 -10.33
C THR A 69 7.22 11.55 -10.29
N GLU A 70 7.59 12.71 -10.84
CA GLU A 70 8.99 13.14 -10.91
C GLU A 70 9.59 13.40 -9.52
N VAL A 71 8.89 14.18 -8.69
CA VAL A 71 9.34 14.47 -7.33
C VAL A 71 9.28 13.22 -6.48
N LEU A 72 8.26 12.38 -6.63
CA LEU A 72 8.16 11.11 -5.91
C LEU A 72 9.38 10.22 -6.20
N ASN A 73 9.72 10.00 -7.47
CA ASN A 73 10.90 9.21 -7.86
C ASN A 73 12.19 9.74 -7.23
N ARG A 74 12.35 11.08 -7.19
CA ARG A 74 13.50 11.72 -6.54
C ARG A 74 13.49 11.49 -5.03
N LEU A 75 12.34 11.63 -4.37
CA LEU A 75 12.21 11.43 -2.93
C LEU A 75 12.48 9.97 -2.55
N GLU A 76 12.00 9.01 -3.34
CA GLU A 76 12.28 7.59 -3.15
C GLU A 76 13.78 7.29 -3.30
N ALA A 77 14.45 7.84 -4.31
CA ALA A 77 15.90 7.70 -4.45
C ALA A 77 16.66 8.28 -3.23
N ILE A 78 16.24 9.43 -2.71
CA ILE A 78 16.83 10.02 -1.50
C ILE A 78 16.59 9.13 -0.27
N LYS A 79 15.36 8.61 -0.11
CA LYS A 79 15.00 7.69 1.00
C LYS A 79 15.90 6.46 1.00
N MET A 80 16.14 5.86 -0.16
CA MET A 80 17.02 4.69 -0.28
C MET A 80 18.49 5.02 0.03
N ALA A 81 18.95 6.22 -0.32
CA ALA A 81 20.32 6.64 -0.03
C ALA A 81 20.54 6.98 1.46
N VAL A 82 19.55 7.59 2.11
CA VAL A 82 19.66 8.10 3.50
C VAL A 82 19.20 7.08 4.53
N ASP A 83 18.16 6.31 4.24
CA ASP A 83 17.58 5.30 5.13
C ASP A 83 17.40 3.96 4.40
N PRO A 84 18.52 3.31 3.99
CA PRO A 84 18.50 2.02 3.28
C PRO A 84 17.97 0.87 4.15
N GLY A 85 18.09 0.98 5.47
CA GLY A 85 17.60 -0.01 6.44
C GLY A 85 16.14 0.20 6.85
N PHE A 86 15.45 1.20 6.29
CA PHE A 86 14.07 1.53 6.60
C PHE A 86 13.81 1.73 8.11
N MET A 87 14.74 2.39 8.80
CA MET A 87 14.55 2.80 10.20
C MET A 87 13.31 3.70 10.34
N PHE A 88 13.03 4.53 9.33
CA PHE A 88 11.84 5.37 9.25
C PHE A 88 10.79 4.75 8.31
N ASN A 89 10.24 3.60 8.75
CA ASN A 89 9.14 2.93 8.06
C ASN A 89 7.77 3.34 8.65
N CYS A 90 6.84 3.71 7.78
CA CYS A 90 5.47 4.12 8.11
C CYS A 90 4.52 3.94 6.93
N TYR A 91 3.22 3.79 7.23
CA TYR A 91 2.16 3.61 6.24
C TYR A 91 2.03 4.87 5.36
N GLY A 92 2.13 4.70 4.05
CA GLY A 92 1.97 5.80 3.09
C GLY A 92 3.15 6.78 3.05
N CYS A 93 4.30 6.44 3.65
CA CYS A 93 5.52 7.23 3.56
C CYS A 93 6.35 6.90 2.31
N ILE A 94 7.15 7.87 1.85
CA ILE A 94 8.01 7.75 0.66
C ILE A 94 8.84 6.45 0.72
N GLY A 95 8.84 5.69 -0.37
CA GLY A 95 9.63 4.46 -0.51
C GLY A 95 9.02 3.22 0.16
N ASN A 96 7.94 3.36 0.93
CA ASN A 96 7.30 2.25 1.63
C ASN A 96 6.11 1.65 0.84
N ASN A 97 5.90 2.10 -0.40
CA ASN A 97 4.96 1.50 -1.36
C ASN A 97 5.64 0.41 -2.21
N LEU A 98 6.98 0.38 -2.17
CA LEU A 98 7.75 -0.72 -2.68
C LEU A 98 7.40 -1.88 -1.75
N ASP A 99 6.71 -2.90 -2.27
CA ASP A 99 6.54 -4.16 -1.57
C ASP A 99 7.98 -4.67 -1.34
N LEU A 100 8.58 -4.28 -0.21
CA LEU A 100 9.96 -4.61 0.08
C LEU A 100 10.02 -6.11 0.00
N ALA A 101 10.82 -6.57 -0.96
CA ALA A 101 11.11 -7.95 -1.23
C ALA A 101 11.21 -8.66 0.12
N LYS A 102 10.23 -9.54 0.35
CA LYS A 102 10.16 -10.51 1.45
C LYS A 102 11.54 -10.69 2.06
N GLU A 103 11.75 -10.04 3.20
CA GLU A 103 12.50 -10.63 4.30
C GLU A 103 13.80 -11.30 3.82
N SER A 104 14.64 -10.56 3.09
CA SER A 104 15.94 -11.08 2.69
C SER A 104 16.76 -11.30 3.96
N GLU A 105 16.88 -12.58 4.32
CA GLU A 105 17.95 -13.16 5.13
C GLU A 105 17.98 -12.80 6.62
N ILE A 106 16.97 -13.25 7.38
CA ILE A 106 17.28 -13.73 8.74
C ILE A 106 17.75 -15.17 8.58
N GLN A 107 19.05 -15.34 8.30
CA GLN A 107 19.76 -16.58 8.62
C GLN A 107 19.69 -16.74 10.14
N SER A 108 18.79 -17.60 10.60
CA SER A 108 18.84 -18.13 11.96
C SER A 108 19.99 -19.13 12.03
N ASP A 109 21.22 -18.62 12.18
CA ASP A 109 22.31 -19.45 12.69
C ASP A 109 22.15 -19.53 14.21
N GLU A 110 21.69 -20.69 14.65
CA GLU A 110 21.48 -21.06 16.03
C GLU A 110 22.84 -21.22 16.74
N SER A 111 23.04 -20.50 17.84
CA SER A 111 23.81 -21.02 19.00
C SER A 111 23.58 -20.17 20.26
N PRO A 112 23.67 -20.77 21.47
CA PRO A 112 22.77 -20.42 22.57
C PRO A 112 23.49 -19.76 23.74
N VAL A 113 22.96 -18.67 24.32
CA VAL A 113 23.21 -18.33 25.73
C VAL A 113 21.96 -17.70 26.36
N ASN A 114 21.56 -18.34 27.45
CA ASN A 114 20.49 -18.12 28.38
C ASN A 114 20.72 -16.85 29.24
N GLU A 115 19.81 -15.87 29.25
CA GLU A 115 19.38 -15.20 30.50
C GLU A 115 18.09 -14.38 30.36
N LYS A 116 17.28 -14.44 31.43
CA LYS A 116 15.89 -13.99 31.57
C LYS A 116 15.69 -12.48 31.49
N SER A 117 14.70 -12.06 30.69
CA SER A 117 13.67 -11.03 30.98
C SER A 117 12.92 -10.79 29.66
N GLY A 118 11.60 -10.88 29.47
CA GLY A 118 10.47 -10.79 30.38
C GLY A 118 9.36 -10.06 29.62
N ALA A 119 8.62 -10.75 28.74
CA ALA A 119 7.25 -10.48 28.28
C ALA A 119 6.98 -11.24 26.96
N SER A 120 6.47 -12.48 27.08
CA SER A 120 5.94 -13.24 25.95
C SER A 120 4.44 -12.96 25.83
N PHE A 121 4.01 -12.33 24.74
CA PHE A 121 2.61 -12.38 24.31
C PHE A 121 2.46 -13.57 23.35
N ALA A 122 2.24 -14.75 23.93
CA ALA A 122 1.77 -15.89 23.17
C ALA A 122 0.31 -15.65 22.77
N SER A 123 0.08 -15.33 21.50
CA SER A 123 -1.25 -15.24 20.91
C SER A 123 -1.76 -16.64 20.58
N THR A 124 -2.64 -17.17 21.42
CA THR A 124 -3.27 -18.49 21.23
C THR A 124 -4.40 -18.35 20.21
N TYR A 125 -4.17 -18.77 18.96
CA TYR A 125 -5.28 -19.01 18.02
C TYR A 125 -5.97 -20.32 18.38
N ALA A 126 -7.11 -20.23 19.08
CA ALA A 126 -8.01 -21.35 19.24
C ALA A 126 -8.76 -21.57 17.91
N ALA A 127 -8.54 -22.71 17.27
CA ALA A 127 -9.29 -23.13 16.09
C ALA A 127 -10.72 -23.55 16.50
N ALA A 128 -11.72 -22.82 16.03
CA ALA A 128 -13.13 -23.23 16.15
C ALA A 128 -13.46 -24.22 15.03
N ILE A 129 -13.57 -25.51 15.36
CA ILE A 129 -14.07 -26.53 14.44
C ILE A 129 -15.60 -26.53 14.51
N SER A 130 -16.24 -26.17 13.40
CA SER A 130 -17.69 -26.18 13.25
C SER A 130 -18.24 -27.62 13.27
N ALA A 131 -19.10 -27.93 14.25
CA ALA A 131 -19.65 -29.25 14.53
C ALA A 131 -20.81 -29.68 13.60
N THR A 132 -20.75 -29.36 12.30
CA THR A 132 -21.83 -29.71 11.35
C THR A 132 -21.53 -30.93 10.47
N MET A 133 -20.34 -31.53 10.59
CA MET A 133 -19.88 -32.66 9.74
C MET A 133 -19.75 -34.00 10.49
N LEU A 134 -20.43 -34.18 11.63
CA LEU A 134 -20.42 -35.44 12.39
C LEU A 134 -21.78 -36.16 12.43
N TYR A 135 -22.81 -35.60 11.80
CA TYR A 135 -24.15 -36.21 11.76
C TYR A 135 -24.38 -37.21 10.62
N LEU A 136 -23.44 -37.35 9.67
CA LEU A 136 -23.60 -38.26 8.52
C LEU A 136 -22.93 -39.63 8.67
N PHE A 137 -22.24 -39.91 9.78
CA PHE A 137 -21.55 -41.20 9.98
C PHE A 137 -22.21 -42.16 10.99
N PHE A 138 -23.32 -41.79 11.63
CA PHE A 138 -24.00 -42.65 12.64
C PHE A 138 -25.45 -43.04 12.28
N SER A 139 -25.86 -42.94 11.02
CA SER A 139 -27.22 -43.36 10.59
C SER A 139 -27.24 -44.57 9.65
N LEU A 140 -26.17 -45.37 9.58
CA LEU A 140 -26.21 -46.71 9.00
C LEU A 140 -25.53 -47.73 9.93
N SER A 141 -26.29 -48.18 10.93
CA SER A 141 -26.22 -49.53 11.49
C SER A 141 -27.54 -49.86 12.17
#